data_AF-A0A2J7QLR1-F1
#
_entry.id   AF-A0A2J7QLR1-F1
#
_cell.length_a   1.000
_cell.length_b   1.000
_cell.length_c   1.000
_cell.angle_alpha   90.00
_cell.angle_beta   90.00
_cell.angle_gamma   90.00
#
_symmetry.space_group_name_H-M   'P 1'
#
loop_
_entity.id
_entity.type
_entity.pdbx_description
1 polymer ?
#
loop_
_entity_poly.entity_id
_entity_poly.type
_entity_poly.pdbx_seq_one_letter_code
_entity_poly.pdbx_strand_id
1 'polypeptide(L)'
;MKLMLTVAILVAAIGFASTLQTYVPYALIRSELQPENYDLVLVPIQEGSLRVAQGDVSSPKEQDSDPDGQEIFTGEPKSRVRRQATVDVTRNTRTGSTSVSAQGQGNLWARGPHRVDGNAHYSRVYGGRQGTMHPSYGGGLTYSNSNGASAGVDISRQRPFGTQVSAQAQGVLWRSNNGRTSVDANARWSRNFGGAYGTSRPSYGGMVTFRHRF
;
A
#
# COMPACT_ATOMS: atom_id res chain seq x y z
N MET A 1 1.42 -5.94 27.86
CA MET A 1 2.12 -7.10 27.24
C MET A 1 1.42 -7.72 26.02
N LYS A 2 0.20 -7.33 25.63
CA LYS A 2 -0.48 -7.89 24.43
C LYS A 2 0.05 -7.36 23.08
N LEU A 3 0.83 -6.28 23.07
CA LEU A 3 1.30 -5.61 21.84
C LEU A 3 2.48 -6.32 21.15
N MET A 4 3.31 -7.06 21.90
CA MET A 4 4.44 -7.80 21.32
C MET A 4 4.03 -9.09 20.60
N LEU A 5 2.91 -9.70 21.01
CA LEU A 5 2.41 -10.92 20.39
C LEU A 5 1.84 -10.67 18.98
N THR A 6 1.25 -9.50 18.74
CA THR A 6 0.66 -9.14 17.44
C THR A 6 1.71 -8.88 16.36
N VAL A 7 2.88 -8.35 16.73
CA VAL A 7 3.98 -8.08 15.79
C VAL A 7 4.69 -9.37 15.38
N ALA A 8 4.81 -10.35 16.28
CA ALA A 8 5.37 -11.65 15.98
C ALA A 8 4.51 -12.45 14.97
N ILE A 9 3.18 -12.33 15.05
CA ILE A 9 2.23 -13.00 14.13
C ILE A 9 2.29 -12.38 12.72
N LEU A 10 2.52 -11.08 12.59
CA LEU A 10 2.66 -10.41 11.28
C LEU A 10 3.95 -10.83 10.54
N VAL A 11 5.04 -11.05 11.27
CA VAL A 11 6.32 -11.52 10.70
C VAL A 11 6.24 -13.01 10.32
N ALA A 12 5.47 -13.83 11.05
CA ALA A 12 5.24 -15.23 10.71
C ALA A 12 4.34 -15.42 9.47
N ALA A 13 3.34 -14.55 9.27
CA ALA A 13 2.45 -14.62 8.09
C ALA A 13 3.18 -14.32 6.77
N ILE A 14 4.23 -13.50 6.79
CA ILE A 14 5.04 -13.17 5.61
C ILE A 14 5.99 -14.33 5.23
N GLY A 15 6.23 -15.28 6.15
CA GLY A 15 7.09 -16.44 5.92
C GLY A 15 6.43 -17.62 5.18
N PHE A 16 5.11 -17.63 4.97
CA PHE A 16 4.38 -18.83 4.50
C PHE A 16 3.44 -18.65 3.30
N ALA A 17 3.40 -17.49 2.65
CA ALA A 17 2.58 -17.30 1.44
C ALA A 17 3.39 -17.53 0.15
N SER A 18 3.62 -18.78 -0.24
CA SER A 18 4.24 -19.14 -1.53
C SER A 18 3.29 -19.08 -2.74
N THR A 19 2.09 -18.52 -2.59
CA THR A 19 1.08 -18.41 -3.66
C THR A 19 0.40 -17.04 -3.64
N LEU A 20 1.15 -15.97 -3.91
CA LEU A 20 0.52 -14.71 -4.31
C LEU A 20 0.21 -14.78 -5.81
N GLN A 21 -1.01 -15.19 -6.13
CA GLN A 21 -1.59 -14.98 -7.46
C GLN A 21 -1.48 -13.50 -7.81
N THR A 22 -0.94 -13.23 -8.99
CA THR A 22 -0.60 -11.88 -9.44
C THR A 22 -1.89 -11.15 -9.81
N TYR A 23 -2.32 -10.20 -8.98
CA TYR A 23 -3.39 -9.26 -9.34
C TYR A 23 -2.85 -8.31 -10.41
N VAL A 24 -3.31 -8.46 -11.65
CA VAL A 24 -3.06 -7.50 -12.72
C VAL A 24 -4.31 -6.63 -12.84
N PRO A 25 -4.26 -5.32 -12.53
CA PRO A 25 -5.39 -4.45 -12.83
C PRO A 25 -5.53 -4.35 -14.36
N TYR A 26 -6.68 -4.76 -14.89
CA TYR A 26 -7.07 -4.48 -16.26
C TYR A 26 -7.79 -3.13 -16.29
N ALA A 27 -7.34 -2.23 -17.17
CA ALA A 27 -8.07 -1.03 -17.53
C ALA A 27 -9.03 -1.37 -18.67
N LEU A 28 -10.34 -1.30 -18.42
CA LEU A 28 -11.34 -1.39 -19.48
C LEU A 28 -11.47 0.01 -20.12
N ILE A 29 -10.97 0.15 -21.34
CA ILE A 29 -11.18 1.34 -22.16
C ILE A 29 -12.49 1.13 -22.91
N ARG A 30 -13.56 1.84 -22.53
CA ARG A 30 -14.79 1.91 -23.35
C ARG A 30 -14.54 2.84 -24.53
N SER A 31 -14.83 2.37 -25.74
CA SER A 31 -14.67 3.10 -27.00
C SER A 31 -15.70 4.23 -27.23
N GLU A 32 -16.56 4.51 -26.26
CA GLU A 32 -17.69 5.46 -26.39
C GLU A 32 -17.52 6.75 -25.56
N LEU A 33 -16.41 6.91 -24.83
CA LEU A 33 -16.17 8.10 -24.01
C LEU A 33 -15.34 9.14 -24.78
N GLN A 34 -15.88 10.36 -24.90
CA GLN A 34 -15.25 11.50 -25.55
C GLN A 34 -13.89 11.85 -24.89
N PRO A 35 -12.91 12.37 -25.65
CA PRO A 35 -11.49 12.37 -25.28
C PRO A 35 -11.07 13.26 -24.09
N GLU A 36 -11.99 13.98 -23.46
CA GLU A 36 -11.63 15.05 -22.52
C GLU A 36 -11.91 14.73 -21.04
N ASN A 37 -12.54 13.60 -20.71
CA ASN A 37 -12.77 13.18 -19.32
C ASN A 37 -12.58 11.66 -19.16
N TYR A 38 -11.37 11.22 -18.81
CA TYR A 38 -11.15 9.84 -18.36
C TYR A 38 -11.42 9.74 -16.86
N ASP A 39 -12.56 9.18 -16.50
CA ASP A 39 -12.82 8.78 -15.11
C ASP A 39 -12.39 7.32 -14.94
N LEU A 40 -11.30 7.12 -14.19
CA LEU A 40 -10.65 5.81 -14.04
C LEU A 40 -11.32 5.07 -12.87
N VAL A 41 -12.38 4.32 -13.18
CA VAL A 41 -13.12 3.55 -12.18
C VAL A 41 -12.40 2.22 -11.92
N LEU A 42 -11.70 2.14 -10.79
CA LEU A 42 -11.14 0.90 -10.26
C LEU A 42 -12.24 0.12 -9.54
N VAL A 43 -12.80 -0.90 -10.19
CA VAL A 43 -13.76 -1.83 -9.57
C VAL A 43 -12.99 -3.02 -8.98
N PRO A 44 -13.05 -3.28 -7.66
CA PRO A 44 -12.55 -4.51 -7.10
C PRO A 44 -13.51 -5.65 -7.46
N ILE A 45 -13.07 -6.61 -8.27
CA ILE A 45 -13.81 -7.85 -8.48
C ILE A 45 -13.39 -8.83 -7.38
N GLN A 46 -14.35 -9.29 -6.57
CA GLN A 46 -14.19 -10.51 -5.79
C GLN A 46 -14.32 -11.69 -6.75
N GLU A 47 -13.29 -12.53 -6.87
CA GLU A 47 -13.40 -13.79 -7.61
C GLU A 47 -14.45 -14.69 -6.93
N GLY A 48 -15.65 -14.72 -7.52
CA GLY A 48 -16.79 -15.48 -7.01
C GLY A 48 -18.08 -15.30 -7.81
N SER A 49 -18.23 -14.24 -8.60
CA SER A 49 -19.47 -13.97 -9.35
C SER A 49 -19.24 -13.75 -10.85
N LEU A 50 -18.76 -14.79 -11.53
CA LEU A 50 -18.97 -14.93 -12.98
C LEU A 50 -19.74 -16.22 -13.22
N ARG A 51 -21.05 -16.19 -12.93
CA ARG A 51 -22.02 -16.99 -13.66
C ARG A 51 -22.81 -16.02 -14.53
N VAL A 52 -22.59 -16.12 -15.84
CA VAL A 52 -23.45 -15.49 -16.84
C VAL A 52 -24.79 -16.19 -16.75
N ALA A 53 -25.75 -15.55 -16.08
CA ALA A 53 -27.16 -15.88 -16.23
C ALA A 53 -27.73 -14.92 -17.27
N GLN A 54 -28.05 -15.46 -18.44
CA GLN A 54 -28.92 -14.80 -19.41
C GLN A 54 -30.30 -14.70 -18.73
N GLY A 55 -30.73 -13.49 -18.38
CA GLY A 55 -32.01 -13.24 -17.75
C GLY A 55 -32.49 -11.84 -18.11
N ASP A 56 -33.69 -11.78 -18.69
CA ASP A 56 -34.33 -10.56 -19.17
C ASP A 56 -34.47 -9.50 -18.07
N VAL A 57 -34.18 -8.26 -18.44
CA VAL A 57 -34.36 -7.08 -17.59
C VAL A 57 -35.84 -6.71 -17.58
N SER A 58 -36.54 -7.00 -16.48
CA SER A 58 -37.82 -6.36 -16.16
C SER A 58 -37.61 -5.17 -15.23
N SER A 59 -38.20 -4.02 -15.57
CA SER A 59 -38.18 -2.79 -14.77
C SER A 59 -38.61 -3.02 -13.31
N PRO A 60 -38.02 -2.28 -12.35
CA PRO A 60 -38.43 -2.38 -10.95
C PRO A 60 -39.85 -1.83 -10.80
N LYS A 61 -40.74 -2.63 -10.20
CA LYS A 61 -42.02 -2.16 -9.70
C LYS A 61 -41.77 -1.25 -8.49
N GLU A 62 -42.36 -0.07 -8.56
CA GLU A 62 -42.57 0.88 -7.48
C GLU A 62 -43.21 0.14 -6.29
N GLN A 63 -42.51 0.10 -5.16
CA GLN A 63 -42.98 -0.55 -3.94
C GLN A 63 -43.31 0.53 -2.91
N ASP A 64 -44.58 0.52 -2.52
CA ASP A 64 -45.26 1.38 -1.57
C ASP A 64 -44.46 1.62 -0.29
N SER A 65 -44.51 2.88 0.14
CA SER A 65 -44.06 3.41 1.42
C SER A 65 -44.85 2.85 2.60
N ASP A 66 -44.15 2.28 3.58
CA ASP A 66 -44.67 1.98 4.92
C ASP A 66 -44.30 3.15 5.86
N PRO A 67 -45.28 3.75 6.58
CA PRO A 67 -45.05 4.85 7.51
C PRO A 67 -44.68 4.30 8.91
N ASP A 68 -43.82 5.01 9.62
CA ASP A 68 -43.41 4.77 11.03
C ASP A 68 -42.33 3.70 11.28
N GLY A 69 -41.08 4.14 11.12
CA GLY A 69 -39.92 3.46 11.68
C GLY A 69 -38.67 4.32 11.54
N GLN A 70 -38.43 5.21 12.50
CA GLN A 70 -37.23 6.05 12.54
C GLN A 70 -35.95 5.20 12.58
N GLU A 71 -35.28 5.03 11.45
CA GLU A 71 -33.86 4.67 11.45
C GLU A 71 -33.03 5.94 11.60
N ILE A 72 -32.66 6.25 12.85
CA ILE A 72 -31.59 7.20 13.14
C ILE A 72 -30.28 6.57 12.64
N PHE A 73 -29.91 6.87 11.38
CA PHE A 73 -28.57 6.66 10.88
C PHE A 73 -27.61 7.66 11.54
N THR A 74 -27.24 7.42 12.81
CA THR A 74 -26.01 7.98 13.40
C THR A 74 -24.82 7.10 13.01
N GLY A 75 -24.65 6.89 11.71
CA GLY A 75 -23.35 6.51 11.18
C GLY A 75 -22.48 7.74 11.24
N GLU A 76 -21.56 7.81 12.22
CA GLU A 76 -20.47 8.80 12.20
C GLU A 76 -19.91 8.89 10.77
N PRO A 77 -19.60 10.10 10.26
CA PRO A 77 -18.98 10.22 8.96
C PRO A 77 -17.66 9.43 9.01
N LYS A 78 -17.69 8.24 8.41
CA LYS A 78 -16.54 7.36 8.25
C LYS A 78 -15.54 8.17 7.44
N SER A 79 -14.61 8.80 8.17
CA SER A 79 -13.59 9.72 7.66
C SER A 79 -13.14 9.25 6.29
N ARG A 80 -13.54 9.98 5.26
CA ARG A 80 -13.30 9.59 3.88
C ARG A 80 -11.80 9.73 3.65
N VAL A 81 -11.11 8.61 3.76
CA VAL A 81 -9.66 8.54 3.57
C VAL A 81 -9.30 9.12 2.22
N ARG A 82 -8.42 10.12 2.20
CA ARG A 82 -7.78 10.60 0.99
C ARG A 82 -6.83 9.52 0.46
N ARG A 83 -7.24 8.86 -0.62
CA ARG A 83 -6.38 8.04 -1.46
C ARG A 83 -5.78 8.96 -2.51
N GLN A 84 -4.47 9.01 -2.60
CA GLN A 84 -3.77 9.77 -3.64
C GLN A 84 -3.16 8.77 -4.60
N ALA A 85 -3.56 8.84 -5.85
CA ALA A 85 -2.93 8.12 -6.95
C ALA A 85 -2.35 9.14 -7.92
N THR A 86 -1.12 8.90 -8.37
CA THR A 86 -0.43 9.73 -9.35
C THR A 86 0.05 8.82 -10.45
N VAL A 87 -0.15 9.25 -11.69
CA VAL A 87 0.36 8.58 -12.89
C VAL A 87 1.14 9.61 -13.68
N ASP A 88 2.39 9.30 -13.98
CA ASP A 88 3.29 10.20 -14.68
C ASP A 88 3.85 9.52 -15.94
N VAL A 89 3.94 10.29 -17.01
CA VAL A 89 4.58 9.88 -18.25
C VAL A 89 5.61 10.95 -18.62
N THR A 90 6.87 10.57 -18.73
CA THR A 90 7.96 11.49 -19.06
C THR A 90 8.72 10.98 -20.28
N ARG A 91 8.84 11.82 -21.31
CA ARG A 91 9.64 11.53 -22.50
C ARG A 91 10.98 12.25 -22.42
N ASN A 92 12.07 11.51 -22.60
CA ASN A 92 13.41 12.08 -22.75
C ASN A 92 13.78 12.14 -24.23
N THR A 93 13.78 13.35 -24.80
CA THR A 93 14.05 13.60 -26.22
C THR A 93 15.50 13.36 -26.62
N ARG A 94 16.45 13.47 -25.68
CA ARG A 94 17.88 13.23 -25.96
C ARG A 94 18.20 11.75 -26.10
N THR A 95 17.55 10.91 -25.31
CA THR A 95 17.78 9.46 -25.32
C THR A 95 16.73 8.70 -26.12
N GLY A 96 15.61 9.33 -26.48
CA GLY A 96 14.47 8.69 -27.14
C GLY A 96 13.67 7.76 -26.22
N SER A 97 13.89 7.83 -24.89
CA SER A 97 13.21 6.95 -23.93
C SER A 97 11.92 7.58 -23.38
N THR A 98 10.94 6.76 -23.03
CA THR A 98 9.71 7.19 -22.34
C THR A 98 9.56 6.41 -21.03
N SER A 99 9.51 7.11 -19.90
CA SER A 99 9.21 6.50 -18.59
C SER A 99 7.74 6.66 -18.25
N VAL A 100 7.14 5.58 -17.76
CA VAL A 100 5.78 5.55 -17.22
C VAL A 100 5.88 5.13 -15.76
N SER A 101 5.29 5.89 -14.85
CA SER A 101 5.19 5.54 -13.43
C SER A 101 3.77 5.73 -12.91
N ALA A 102 3.40 4.89 -11.96
CA ALA A 102 2.16 5.02 -11.21
C ALA A 102 2.47 4.78 -9.73
N GLN A 103 1.90 5.59 -8.86
CA GLN A 103 2.02 5.41 -7.42
C GLN A 103 0.68 5.69 -6.74
N GLY A 104 0.41 4.95 -5.68
CA GLY A 104 -0.78 5.10 -4.86
C GLY A 104 -0.40 5.07 -3.39
N GLN A 105 -0.97 5.96 -2.59
CA GLN A 105 -0.85 5.94 -1.14
C GLN A 105 -2.19 6.27 -0.50
N GLY A 106 -2.43 5.70 0.68
CA GLY A 106 -3.65 5.98 1.41
C GLY A 106 -3.68 5.38 2.81
N ASN A 107 -4.59 5.91 3.62
CA ASN A 107 -4.87 5.34 4.92
C ASN A 107 -5.76 4.09 4.78
N LEU A 108 -5.29 2.96 5.30
CA LEU A 108 -6.08 1.73 5.28
C LEU A 108 -6.96 1.64 6.53
N TRP A 109 -6.46 2.19 7.64
CA TRP A 109 -7.17 2.21 8.90
C TRP A 109 -6.66 3.34 9.80
N ALA A 110 -7.57 3.93 10.57
CA ALA A 110 -7.24 4.88 11.62
C ALA A 110 -8.25 4.76 12.76
N ARG A 111 -7.77 4.70 14.00
CA ARG A 111 -8.60 4.73 15.21
C ARG A 111 -7.85 5.38 16.37
N GLY A 112 -8.28 6.58 16.74
CA GLY A 112 -7.64 7.35 17.81
C GLY A 112 -6.15 7.59 17.52
N PRO A 113 -5.23 7.17 18.42
CA PRO A 113 -3.80 7.39 18.22
C PRO A 113 -3.18 6.44 17.20
N HIS A 114 -3.93 5.48 16.65
CA HIS A 114 -3.41 4.42 15.78
C HIS A 114 -3.75 4.66 14.32
N ARG A 115 -2.79 4.44 13.43
CA ARG A 115 -2.94 4.63 11.99
C ARG A 115 -2.17 3.56 11.22
N VAL A 116 -2.77 3.01 10.17
CA VAL A 116 -2.12 2.13 9.19
C VAL A 116 -2.28 2.76 7.81
N ASP A 117 -1.16 3.03 7.17
CA ASP A 117 -1.08 3.53 5.81
C ASP A 117 -0.50 2.46 4.90
N GLY A 118 -0.96 2.46 3.65
CA GLY A 118 -0.45 1.60 2.59
C GLY A 118 0.00 2.43 1.40
N ASN A 119 1.01 1.92 0.70
CA ASN A 119 1.49 2.47 -0.55
C ASN A 119 1.75 1.37 -1.57
N ALA A 120 1.69 1.73 -2.84
CA ALA A 120 2.06 0.90 -3.98
C ALA A 120 2.69 1.77 -5.06
N HIS A 121 3.62 1.21 -5.83
CA HIS A 121 4.24 1.89 -6.96
C HIS A 121 4.55 0.92 -8.09
N TYR A 122 4.61 1.46 -9.30
CA TYR A 122 5.01 0.81 -10.53
C TYR A 122 5.79 1.80 -11.37
N SER A 123 6.86 1.37 -12.04
CA SER A 123 7.52 2.18 -13.05
C SER A 123 8.13 1.31 -14.15
N ARG A 124 8.20 1.85 -15.37
CA ARG A 124 8.85 1.20 -16.51
C ARG A 124 9.39 2.24 -17.49
N VAL A 125 10.56 1.98 -18.05
CA VAL A 125 11.16 2.80 -19.11
C VAL A 125 11.12 2.03 -20.42
N TYR A 126 10.61 2.67 -21.47
CA TYR A 126 10.50 2.15 -22.83
C TYR A 126 11.51 2.83 -23.76
N GLY A 127 12.14 2.02 -24.62
CA GLY A 127 13.03 2.51 -25.67
C GLY A 127 14.33 3.16 -25.20
N GLY A 128 14.93 3.94 -26.10
CA GLY A 128 16.25 4.56 -25.93
C GLY A 128 17.42 3.62 -26.14
N ARG A 129 18.64 4.12 -25.92
CA ARG A 129 19.90 3.40 -26.22
C ARG A 129 20.04 2.05 -25.52
N GLN A 130 19.44 1.91 -24.33
CA GLN A 130 19.49 0.70 -23.52
C GLN A 130 18.26 -0.21 -23.75
N GLY A 131 17.36 0.18 -24.67
CA GLY A 131 16.11 -0.54 -24.93
C GLY A 131 15.10 -0.43 -23.79
N THR A 132 14.01 -1.19 -23.92
CA THR A 132 12.96 -1.24 -22.89
C THR A 132 13.47 -1.91 -21.63
N MET A 133 13.54 -1.14 -20.55
CA MET A 133 13.92 -1.63 -19.24
C MET A 133 12.81 -2.49 -18.64
N HIS A 134 13.20 -3.38 -17.73
CA HIS A 134 12.24 -4.15 -16.95
C HIS A 134 11.45 -3.23 -16.01
N PRO A 135 10.17 -3.54 -15.76
CA PRO A 135 9.39 -2.79 -14.78
C PRO A 135 9.95 -2.99 -13.37
N SER A 136 9.84 -1.94 -12.55
CA SER A 136 9.90 -2.02 -11.10
C SER A 136 8.51 -1.86 -10.52
N TYR A 137 8.22 -2.57 -9.44
CA TYR A 137 6.96 -2.41 -8.71
C TYR A 137 7.13 -2.82 -7.27
N GLY A 138 6.28 -2.29 -6.41
CA GLY A 138 6.36 -2.58 -5.00
C GLY A 138 5.24 -1.92 -4.23
N GLY A 139 5.32 -2.06 -2.92
CA GLY A 139 4.37 -1.49 -1.98
C GLY A 139 4.72 -1.87 -0.57
N GLY A 140 4.03 -1.24 0.36
CA GLY A 140 4.32 -1.35 1.77
C GLY A 140 3.13 -0.99 2.63
N LEU A 141 3.30 -1.32 3.90
CA LEU A 141 2.36 -1.04 4.96
C LEU A 141 3.14 -0.43 6.12
N THR A 142 2.67 0.69 6.62
CA THR A 142 3.24 1.35 7.79
C THR A 142 2.15 1.57 8.82
N TYR A 143 2.34 0.96 9.98
CA TYR A 143 1.64 1.30 11.21
C TYR A 143 2.35 2.44 11.92
N SER A 144 1.59 3.40 12.45
CA SER A 144 2.08 4.48 13.28
C SER A 144 1.14 4.74 14.46
N ASN A 145 1.72 5.23 15.55
CA ASN A 145 1.02 5.67 16.74
C ASN A 145 1.45 7.10 17.11
N SER A 146 0.52 7.93 17.59
CA SER A 146 0.82 9.30 18.05
C SER A 146 1.87 9.37 19.16
N ASN A 147 2.09 8.28 19.90
CA ASN A 147 3.12 8.17 20.92
C ASN A 147 4.55 8.03 20.35
N GLY A 148 4.71 8.07 19.02
CA GLY A 148 6.00 8.01 18.33
C GLY A 148 6.46 6.59 17.97
N ALA A 149 5.64 5.58 18.22
CA ALA A 149 5.90 4.22 17.76
C ALA A 149 5.44 4.04 16.31
N SER A 150 6.27 3.44 15.47
CA SER A 150 5.87 3.00 14.13
C SER A 150 6.56 1.70 13.74
N ALA A 151 5.91 0.95 12.88
CA ALA A 151 6.46 -0.27 12.30
C ALA A 151 5.98 -0.37 10.85
N GLY A 152 6.86 -0.75 9.95
CA GLY A 152 6.53 -0.85 8.54
C GLY A 152 7.21 -2.02 7.87
N VAL A 153 6.61 -2.49 6.79
CA VAL A 153 7.15 -3.48 5.88
C VAL A 153 6.99 -2.98 4.46
N ASP A 154 7.99 -3.22 3.63
CA ASP A 154 8.00 -2.83 2.22
C ASP A 154 8.55 -3.97 1.39
N ILE A 155 7.95 -4.16 0.22
CA ILE A 155 8.37 -5.13 -0.78
C ILE A 155 8.53 -4.40 -2.09
N SER A 156 9.69 -4.52 -2.73
CA SER A 156 9.93 -3.99 -4.06
C SER A 156 10.58 -5.05 -4.93
N ARG A 157 10.22 -5.09 -6.20
CA ARG A 157 10.80 -5.99 -7.19
C ARG A 157 11.31 -5.17 -8.36
N GLN A 158 12.54 -5.46 -8.75
CA GLN A 158 13.16 -4.90 -9.94
C GLN A 158 13.97 -5.97 -10.62
N ARG A 159 13.77 -6.19 -11.92
CA ARG A 159 14.68 -7.05 -12.69
C ARG A 159 15.86 -6.22 -13.22
N PRO A 160 17.09 -6.77 -13.21
CA PRO A 160 17.46 -8.14 -12.83
C PRO A 160 17.76 -8.33 -11.33
N PHE A 161 17.56 -7.32 -10.48
CA PHE A 161 18.00 -7.30 -9.07
C PHE A 161 17.21 -8.17 -8.09
N GLY A 162 16.04 -8.69 -8.47
CA GLY A 162 15.23 -9.58 -7.64
C GLY A 162 14.14 -8.84 -6.84
N THR A 163 13.73 -9.44 -5.73
CA THR A 163 12.71 -8.91 -4.81
C THR A 163 13.37 -8.51 -3.50
N GLN A 164 13.33 -7.23 -3.14
CA GLN A 164 13.74 -6.74 -1.84
C GLN A 164 12.55 -6.74 -0.89
N VAL A 165 12.76 -7.27 0.32
CA VAL A 165 11.83 -7.14 1.45
C VAL A 165 12.56 -6.37 2.54
N SER A 166 11.92 -5.36 3.10
CA SER A 166 12.42 -4.61 4.24
C SER A 166 11.36 -4.48 5.32
N ALA A 167 11.82 -4.41 6.56
CA ALA A 167 11.02 -4.13 7.72
C ALA A 167 11.74 -3.09 8.59
N GLN A 168 10.98 -2.18 9.18
CA GLN A 168 11.49 -1.16 10.08
C GLN A 168 10.56 -1.02 11.28
N ALA A 169 11.13 -0.70 12.43
CA ALA A 169 10.39 -0.38 13.63
C ALA A 169 11.12 0.72 14.39
N GLN A 170 10.36 1.64 14.98
CA GLN A 170 10.87 2.67 15.86
C GLN A 170 9.87 2.95 16.98
N GLY A 171 10.36 3.46 18.10
CA GLY A 171 9.49 3.89 19.19
C GLY A 171 10.24 4.50 20.36
N VAL A 172 9.49 5.27 21.15
CA VAL A 172 9.95 5.82 22.41
C VAL A 172 9.93 4.70 23.45
N LEU A 173 11.09 4.29 23.95
CA LEU A 173 11.20 3.30 25.03
C LEU A 173 10.86 3.90 26.39
N TRP A 174 11.32 5.14 26.61
CA TRP A 174 11.09 5.85 27.86
C TRP A 174 11.10 7.36 27.65
N ARG A 175 10.30 8.08 28.43
CA ARG A 175 10.29 9.54 28.47
C ARG A 175 10.08 9.99 29.91
N SER A 176 10.87 10.97 30.34
CA SER A 176 10.69 11.58 31.66
C SER A 176 9.38 12.38 31.73
N ASN A 177 8.79 12.48 32.92
CA ASN A 177 7.54 13.21 33.14
C ASN A 177 7.63 14.69 32.73
N ASN A 178 8.81 15.29 32.88
CA ASN A 178 9.08 16.67 32.48
C ASN A 178 9.45 16.81 30.99
N GLY A 179 9.44 15.73 30.20
CA GLY A 179 9.74 15.73 28.76
C GLY A 179 11.19 16.08 28.39
N ARG A 180 12.06 16.32 29.38
CA ARG A 180 13.46 16.71 29.17
C ARG A 180 14.32 15.55 28.72
N THR A 181 13.98 14.33 29.10
CA THR A 181 14.77 13.14 28.78
C THR A 181 13.93 12.12 28.01
N SER A 182 14.47 11.60 26.90
CA SER A 182 13.87 10.48 26.17
C SER A 182 14.90 9.42 25.81
N VAL A 183 14.45 8.18 25.75
CA VAL A 183 15.15 7.04 25.17
C VAL A 183 14.29 6.54 24.02
N ASP A 184 14.87 6.54 22.84
CA ASP A 184 14.22 6.14 21.60
C ASP A 184 14.98 4.94 21.02
N ALA A 185 14.28 4.00 20.41
CA ALA A 185 14.88 2.85 19.75
C ALA A 185 14.38 2.73 18.31
N ASN A 186 15.28 2.30 17.44
CA ASN A 186 15.00 1.99 16.05
C ASN A 186 15.66 0.67 15.66
N ALA A 187 14.98 -0.09 14.80
CA ALA A 187 15.44 -1.35 14.24
C ALA A 187 15.05 -1.41 12.76
N ARG A 188 15.94 -1.99 11.95
CA ARG A 188 15.72 -2.23 10.53
C ARG A 188 16.21 -3.61 10.16
N TRP A 189 15.51 -4.23 9.21
CA TRP A 189 15.87 -5.48 8.59
C TRP A 189 15.58 -5.39 7.09
N SER A 190 16.44 -5.96 6.25
CA SER A 190 16.16 -6.09 4.83
C SER A 190 16.86 -7.30 4.23
N ARG A 191 16.26 -7.85 3.17
CA ARG A 191 16.83 -8.97 2.42
C ARG A 191 16.38 -8.93 0.97
N ASN A 192 17.30 -9.23 0.05
CA ASN A 192 16.99 -9.39 -1.35
C ASN A 192 16.88 -10.88 -1.69
N PHE A 193 15.84 -11.25 -2.43
CA PHE A 193 15.53 -12.60 -2.86
C PHE A 193 15.60 -12.70 -4.39
N GLY A 194 16.38 -13.66 -4.89
CA GLY A 194 16.56 -13.90 -6.32
C GLY A 194 17.25 -12.75 -7.06
N GLY A 195 17.08 -12.73 -8.38
CA GLY A 195 17.80 -11.83 -9.27
C GLY A 195 19.13 -12.40 -9.77
N ALA A 196 19.84 -11.65 -10.61
CA ALA A 196 21.08 -12.07 -11.26
C ALA A 196 22.21 -12.40 -10.26
N TYR A 197 22.14 -11.85 -9.05
CA TYR A 197 23.13 -12.06 -7.99
C TYR A 197 22.65 -13.03 -6.90
N GLY A 198 21.50 -13.67 -7.11
CA GLY A 198 20.89 -14.59 -6.14
C GLY A 198 20.38 -13.91 -4.86
N THR A 199 20.05 -14.74 -3.86
CA THR A 199 19.52 -14.26 -2.58
C THR A 199 20.63 -13.66 -1.72
N SER A 200 20.48 -12.41 -1.30
CA SER A 200 21.45 -11.76 -0.42
C SER A 200 21.39 -12.31 1.00
N ARG A 201 22.49 -12.09 1.74
CA ARG A 201 22.47 -12.21 3.20
C ARG A 201 21.50 -11.16 3.77
N PRO A 202 20.78 -11.47 4.85
CA PRO A 202 19.97 -10.48 5.54
C PRO A 202 20.85 -9.37 6.12
N SER A 203 20.40 -8.12 5.97
CA SER A 203 20.98 -6.95 6.62
C SER A 203 20.07 -6.55 7.78
N TYR A 204 20.64 -6.33 8.96
CA TYR A 204 19.91 -5.82 10.11
C TYR A 204 20.72 -4.73 10.81
N GLY A 205 20.03 -3.86 11.52
CA GLY A 205 20.66 -2.83 12.33
C GLY A 205 19.67 -2.24 13.30
N GLY A 206 20.18 -1.70 14.40
CA GLY A 206 19.38 -0.98 15.35
C GLY A 206 20.21 0.08 16.06
N MET A 207 19.53 1.05 16.62
CA MET A 207 20.14 2.11 17.41
C MET A 207 19.21 2.46 18.56
N VAL A 208 19.82 2.81 19.69
CA VAL A 208 19.15 3.41 20.83
C VAL A 208 19.70 4.81 20.99
N THR A 209 18.82 5.79 21.04
CA THR A 209 19.18 7.21 21.17
C THR A 209 18.71 7.71 22.52
N PHE A 210 19.62 8.29 23.29
CA PHE A 210 19.31 9.03 24.50
C PHE A 210 19.34 10.52 24.18
N ARG A 211 18.29 11.26 24.56
CA ARG A 211 18.23 12.71 24.39
C ARG A 211 17.90 13.38 25.72
N HIS A 212 18.65 14.40 26.09
CA HIS A 212 18.39 15.25 27.25
C HIS A 212 18.36 16.73 26.83
N ARG A 213 17.40 17.49 27.34
CA ARG A 213 17.25 18.95 27.15
C ARG A 213 17.43 19.64 28.50
N PHE A 214 18.37 20.58 28.55
CA PHE A 214 18.67 21.40 29.74
C PHE A 214 17.67 22.54 29.89
#